data_AF-A0A2T6D0Y0-F1
#
_entry.id   AF-A0A2T6D0Y0-F1
#
_cell.length_a   1.000
_cell.length_b   1.000
_cell.length_c   1.000
_cell.angle_alpha   90.00
_cell.angle_beta   90.00
_cell.angle_gamma   90.00
#
_symmetry.space_group_name_H-M   'P 1'
#
loop_
_entity.id
_entity.type
_entity.pdbx_description
1 polymer ?
#
loop_
_entity_poly.entity_id
_entity_poly.type
_entity_poly.pdbx_seq_one_letter_code
_entity_poly.pdbx_strand_id
1 'polypeptide(L)'
;MKTKHLPLFGSAVTCVIAMVVLAGKAEAQSAKAFFKDGPGMNRVDQYPGKPGDGWATAWAVRKVKTVDMLSTVEGAPANPHLNIWMSVLDGAADYNNGAVVRLYDQADKDHTIRFKIKVEKTAGLPSSADFVGAFGGESPASNFNPKSTWVVRTIGKTPEQWRWGAYDGLADGGSYDGSLMKEIGGLGQGMKVAIGRTYAFTITNHPQKGTYDVLVSDGANSVETQNLKYRTTEVDWATPQAGLAFQAQGREVGNLLVFSVSEVEIAPAP
;
A
#
# COMPACT_ATOMS: atom_id res chain seq x y z
N MET A 1 28.45 24.29 -81.31
CA MET A 1 28.59 23.12 -80.42
C MET A 1 28.39 23.62 -78.98
N LYS A 2 27.40 23.08 -78.24
CA LYS A 2 27.05 23.49 -76.87
C LYS A 2 28.05 22.88 -75.87
N THR A 3 28.56 23.67 -74.93
CA THR A 3 29.06 23.16 -73.64
C THR A 3 28.69 24.13 -72.51
N LYS A 4 27.83 23.64 -71.61
CA LYS A 4 27.56 24.11 -70.24
C LYS A 4 28.56 23.43 -69.28
N HIS A 5 28.82 24.03 -68.11
CA HIS A 5 29.05 23.42 -66.77
C HIS A 5 29.83 24.41 -65.88
N LEU A 6 29.76 24.44 -64.54
CA LEU A 6 28.75 24.37 -63.46
C LEU A 6 29.52 24.90 -62.21
N PRO A 7 28.88 25.40 -61.14
CA PRO A 7 29.50 26.25 -60.12
C PRO A 7 30.09 25.48 -58.91
N LEU A 8 31.00 26.18 -58.19
CA LEU A 8 31.59 25.81 -56.91
C LEU A 8 30.54 25.67 -55.80
N PHE A 9 30.64 24.61 -55.00
CA PHE A 9 30.01 24.49 -53.68
C PHE A 9 31.09 24.52 -52.59
N GLY A 10 31.02 25.52 -51.71
CA GLY A 10 31.82 25.60 -50.49
C GLY A 10 31.07 24.95 -49.31
N SER A 11 31.74 24.06 -48.59
CA SER A 11 31.22 23.33 -47.44
C SER A 11 31.23 24.18 -46.16
N ALA A 12 30.10 24.22 -45.45
CA ALA A 12 30.00 24.78 -44.11
C ALA A 12 30.29 23.70 -43.06
N VAL A 13 31.17 24.01 -42.09
CA VAL A 13 31.52 23.16 -40.96
C VAL A 13 30.56 23.47 -39.80
N THR A 14 29.72 22.51 -39.44
CA THR A 14 28.80 22.60 -38.29
C THR A 14 29.50 22.10 -37.03
N CYS A 15 29.67 22.98 -36.04
CA CYS A 15 30.22 22.65 -34.73
C CYS A 15 29.10 22.05 -33.84
N VAL A 16 29.18 20.76 -33.52
CA VAL A 16 28.23 20.08 -32.63
C VAL A 16 28.73 20.23 -31.19
N ILE A 17 28.05 21.05 -30.40
CA ILE A 17 28.26 21.12 -28.94
C ILE A 17 27.56 19.90 -28.32
N ALA A 18 28.34 18.92 -27.87
CA ALA A 18 27.84 17.81 -27.06
C ALA A 18 27.56 18.31 -25.63
N MET A 19 26.30 18.59 -25.30
CA MET A 19 25.87 18.74 -23.92
C MET A 19 25.92 17.38 -23.22
N VAL A 20 26.95 17.16 -22.41
CA VAL A 20 26.97 16.07 -21.43
C VAL A 20 26.00 16.46 -20.32
N VAL A 21 24.76 15.98 -20.42
CA VAL A 21 23.82 16.00 -19.30
C VAL A 21 24.34 14.99 -18.29
N LEU A 22 24.98 15.47 -17.22
CA LEU A 22 25.23 14.67 -16.03
C LEU A 22 23.87 14.25 -15.47
N ALA A 23 23.45 13.03 -15.79
CA ALA A 23 22.29 12.40 -15.17
C ALA A 23 22.61 12.22 -13.68
N GLY A 24 22.28 13.23 -12.87
CA GLY A 24 22.26 13.10 -11.43
C GLY A 24 21.43 11.87 -11.09
N LYS A 25 21.96 10.97 -10.26
CA LYS A 25 21.17 9.87 -9.71
C LYS A 25 19.96 10.50 -9.06
N ALA A 26 18.78 10.30 -9.65
CA ALA A 26 17.54 10.78 -9.07
C ALA A 26 17.44 10.18 -7.67
N GLU A 27 17.52 11.05 -6.65
CA GLU A 27 17.29 10.65 -5.27
C GLU A 27 15.90 10.01 -5.20
N ALA A 28 15.79 8.94 -4.42
CA ALA A 28 14.54 8.22 -4.34
C ALA A 28 13.47 9.13 -3.72
N GLN A 29 12.43 9.42 -4.50
CA GLN A 29 11.42 10.42 -4.16
C GLN A 29 10.51 9.86 -3.07
N SER A 30 10.31 10.61 -1.99
CA SER A 30 9.35 10.24 -0.94
C SER A 30 7.91 10.51 -1.39
N ALA A 31 6.96 9.65 -1.00
CA ALA A 31 5.53 9.87 -1.18
C ALA A 31 4.83 10.11 0.17
N LYS A 32 3.93 11.09 0.23
CA LYS A 32 3.20 11.44 1.46
C LYS A 32 1.71 11.60 1.20
N ALA A 33 0.89 11.04 2.08
CA ALA A 33 -0.56 11.21 2.11
C ALA A 33 -1.01 11.35 3.57
N PHE A 34 -0.97 12.59 4.05
CA PHE A 34 -1.39 13.02 5.39
C PHE A 34 -2.81 13.58 5.39
N PHE A 35 -3.43 13.76 4.21
CA PHE A 35 -4.80 14.23 4.04
C PHE A 35 -5.04 15.68 4.52
N LYS A 36 -4.00 16.51 4.59
CA LYS A 36 -4.08 17.90 5.11
C LYS A 36 -4.83 18.84 4.17
N ASP A 37 -4.86 18.52 2.89
CA ASP A 37 -5.60 19.28 1.88
C ASP A 37 -7.10 18.92 1.81
N GLY A 38 -7.56 17.99 2.67
CA GLY A 38 -8.97 17.62 2.78
C GLY A 38 -9.51 16.81 1.59
N PRO A 39 -10.84 16.82 1.38
CA PRO A 39 -11.45 16.17 0.22
C PRO A 39 -11.17 16.96 -1.07
N GLY A 40 -10.91 16.26 -2.17
CA GLY A 40 -10.71 16.87 -3.49
C GLY A 40 -9.77 16.07 -4.40
N MET A 41 -9.58 16.55 -5.62
CA MET A 41 -8.76 15.89 -6.66
C MET A 41 -7.71 16.81 -7.29
N ASN A 42 -7.52 18.02 -6.75
CA ASN A 42 -6.68 19.04 -7.37
C ASN A 42 -5.26 19.07 -6.80
N ARG A 43 -5.07 18.52 -5.59
CA ARG A 43 -3.77 18.42 -4.90
C ARG A 43 -3.44 16.96 -4.58
N VAL A 44 -2.15 16.67 -4.41
CA VAL A 44 -1.64 15.32 -4.19
C VAL A 44 -2.08 14.76 -2.84
N ASP A 45 -2.13 15.60 -1.80
CA ASP A 45 -2.49 15.24 -0.43
C ASP A 45 -4.01 15.30 -0.13
N GLN A 46 -4.85 15.33 -1.17
CA GLN A 46 -6.29 15.18 -1.01
C GLN A 46 -6.73 13.73 -1.15
N TYR A 47 -7.96 13.44 -0.75
CA TYR A 47 -8.67 12.23 -1.17
C TYR A 47 -9.82 12.59 -2.12
N PRO A 48 -9.88 12.02 -3.34
CA PRO A 48 -8.96 11.02 -3.91
C PRO A 48 -7.59 11.57 -4.37
N GLY A 49 -7.42 12.89 -4.44
CA GLY A 49 -6.17 13.52 -4.84
C GLY A 49 -5.80 13.30 -6.31
N LYS A 50 -4.51 13.42 -6.64
CA LYS A 50 -3.95 13.22 -7.98
C LYS A 50 -2.55 12.60 -7.94
N PRO A 51 -2.00 12.09 -9.06
CA PRO A 51 -0.59 11.70 -9.16
C PRO A 51 0.38 12.87 -8.86
N GLY A 52 1.58 12.55 -8.43
CA GLY A 52 2.62 13.51 -8.04
C GLY A 52 3.23 13.19 -6.68
N ASP A 53 4.34 13.85 -6.34
CA ASP A 53 5.08 13.67 -5.09
C ASP A 53 5.27 12.19 -4.72
N GLY A 54 5.82 11.39 -5.65
CA GLY A 54 6.05 9.95 -5.47
C GLY A 54 4.82 9.04 -5.63
N TRP A 55 3.62 9.60 -5.80
CA TRP A 55 2.41 8.82 -6.12
C TRP A 55 2.19 8.71 -7.63
N ALA A 56 2.08 7.47 -8.12
CA ALA A 56 1.79 7.16 -9.51
C ALA A 56 0.32 7.40 -9.88
N THR A 57 -0.60 7.27 -8.92
CA THR A 57 -2.05 7.44 -9.15
C THR A 57 -2.73 8.30 -8.10
N ALA A 58 -3.97 8.71 -8.38
CA ALA A 58 -4.92 9.10 -7.33
C ALA A 58 -5.30 7.89 -6.46
N TRP A 59 -5.89 8.15 -5.28
CA TRP A 59 -6.56 7.12 -4.51
C TRP A 59 -7.82 6.63 -5.23
N ALA A 60 -8.12 5.35 -5.12
CA ALA A 60 -9.32 4.73 -5.68
C ALA A 60 -9.94 3.74 -4.70
N VAL A 61 -11.26 3.58 -4.77
CA VAL A 61 -11.97 2.51 -4.06
C VAL A 61 -11.99 1.28 -4.96
N ARG A 62 -11.67 0.12 -4.39
CA ARG A 62 -11.81 -1.21 -5.01
C ARG A 62 -12.75 -2.05 -4.16
N LYS A 63 -13.72 -2.67 -4.82
CA LYS A 63 -14.71 -3.55 -4.20
C LYS A 63 -14.64 -4.90 -4.90
N VAL A 64 -14.69 -5.96 -4.11
CA VAL A 64 -14.87 -7.33 -4.62
C VAL A 64 -16.16 -7.83 -4.00
N LYS A 65 -17.11 -8.21 -4.87
CA LYS A 65 -18.49 -8.55 -4.53
C LYS A 65 -19.29 -7.37 -3.94
N THR A 66 -20.40 -7.69 -3.29
CA THR A 66 -21.43 -6.74 -2.86
C THR A 66 -21.11 -6.17 -1.48
N VAL A 67 -20.15 -5.24 -1.46
CA VAL A 67 -19.90 -4.38 -0.30
C VAL A 67 -20.33 -2.95 -0.59
N ASP A 68 -20.89 -2.29 0.41
CA ASP A 68 -20.93 -0.85 0.42
C ASP A 68 -19.66 -0.31 1.06
N MET A 69 -19.14 0.78 0.50
CA MET A 69 -17.99 1.47 1.06
C MET A 69 -18.13 2.96 0.91
N LEU A 70 -17.77 3.66 1.98
CA LEU A 70 -17.61 5.10 2.01
C LEU A 70 -16.21 5.43 2.52
N SER A 71 -15.59 6.46 1.94
CA SER A 71 -14.30 6.96 2.41
C SER A 71 -14.30 8.48 2.42
N THR A 72 -13.97 9.06 3.56
CA THR A 72 -14.11 10.49 3.85
C THR A 72 -12.88 11.00 4.59
N VAL A 73 -12.41 12.19 4.25
CA VAL A 73 -11.38 12.86 5.06
C VAL A 73 -12.05 13.52 6.25
N GLU A 74 -11.60 13.17 7.45
CA GLU A 74 -12.15 13.59 8.73
C GLU A 74 -11.02 14.05 9.68
N GLY A 75 -11.41 14.60 10.83
CA GLY A 75 -10.49 15.09 11.85
C GLY A 75 -10.21 16.60 11.79
N ALA A 76 -9.58 17.11 12.85
CA ALA A 76 -9.14 18.49 12.91
C ALA A 76 -7.93 18.72 11.97
N PRO A 77 -7.65 19.97 11.54
CA PRO A 77 -6.51 20.27 10.65
C PRO A 77 -5.15 19.79 11.17
N ALA A 78 -4.98 19.64 12.48
CA ALA A 78 -3.75 19.13 13.09
C ALA A 78 -3.63 17.59 13.04
N ASN A 79 -4.74 16.86 12.86
CA ASN A 79 -4.77 15.40 12.78
C ASN A 79 -5.83 14.89 11.79
N PRO A 80 -5.71 15.27 10.49
CA PRO A 80 -6.58 14.74 9.46
C PRO A 80 -6.30 13.25 9.22
N HIS A 81 -7.34 12.51 8.86
CA HIS A 81 -7.27 11.10 8.54
C HIS A 81 -8.32 10.73 7.51
N LEU A 82 -8.08 9.64 6.79
CA LEU A 82 -9.06 9.03 5.91
C LEU A 82 -9.87 8.00 6.72
N ASN A 83 -11.13 8.29 6.98
CA ASN A 83 -12.08 7.33 7.53
C ASN A 83 -12.61 6.41 6.43
N ILE A 84 -12.68 5.11 6.70
CA ILE A 84 -13.12 4.08 5.76
C ILE A 84 -14.19 3.25 6.44
N TRP A 85 -15.39 3.28 5.86
CA TRP A 85 -16.53 2.50 6.29
C TRP A 85 -16.80 1.42 5.25
N MET A 86 -17.03 0.18 5.69
CA MET A 86 -17.45 -0.94 4.85
C MET A 86 -18.58 -1.72 5.51
N SER A 87 -19.62 -2.01 4.74
CA SER A 87 -20.70 -2.92 5.13
C SER A 87 -20.92 -4.01 4.08
N VAL A 88 -21.14 -5.24 4.53
CA VAL A 88 -21.49 -6.36 3.66
C VAL A 88 -22.99 -6.34 3.39
N LEU A 89 -23.36 -6.20 2.11
CA LEU A 89 -24.76 -6.11 1.69
C LEU A 89 -25.36 -7.47 1.34
N ASP A 90 -24.53 -8.42 0.91
CA ASP A 90 -24.96 -9.75 0.51
C ASP A 90 -24.00 -10.82 1.06
N GLY A 91 -24.59 -11.89 1.59
CA GLY A 91 -23.88 -12.99 2.22
C GLY A 91 -23.43 -13.94 1.13
N ALA A 92 -22.14 -13.96 0.84
CA ALA A 92 -21.58 -14.86 -0.14
C ALA A 92 -20.86 -16.02 0.55
N ALA A 93 -20.82 -17.19 -0.11
CA ALA A 93 -20.04 -18.33 0.37
C ALA A 93 -18.55 -17.97 0.57
N ASP A 94 -18.03 -17.08 -0.31
CA ASP A 94 -16.69 -16.50 -0.23
C ASP A 94 -16.68 -15.05 0.25
N TYR A 95 -15.49 -14.56 0.56
CA TYR A 95 -15.23 -13.28 1.21
C TYR A 95 -15.68 -12.03 0.43
N ASN A 96 -16.22 -11.04 1.15
CA ASN A 96 -16.58 -9.71 0.67
C ASN A 96 -15.49 -8.70 1.06
N ASN A 97 -14.93 -7.98 0.09
CA ASN A 97 -13.74 -7.15 0.30
C ASN A 97 -13.91 -5.74 -0.20
N GLY A 98 -13.40 -4.80 0.58
CA GLY A 98 -13.35 -3.39 0.25
C GLY A 98 -11.97 -2.82 0.56
N ALA A 99 -11.37 -2.10 -0.38
CA ALA A 99 -10.08 -1.46 -0.20
C ALA A 99 -10.02 -0.05 -0.77
N VAL A 100 -9.26 0.81 -0.10
CA VAL A 100 -8.78 2.08 -0.67
C VAL A 100 -7.33 1.88 -1.11
N VAL A 101 -7.04 2.19 -2.37
CA VAL A 101 -5.77 1.85 -3.02
C VAL A 101 -5.13 3.06 -3.68
N ARG A 102 -3.79 3.10 -3.69
CA ARG A 102 -2.99 4.07 -4.46
C ARG A 102 -1.67 3.45 -4.86
N LEU A 103 -1.17 3.79 -6.05
CA LEU A 103 0.14 3.33 -6.51
C LEU A 103 1.20 4.39 -6.22
N TYR A 104 2.41 3.93 -5.87
CA TYR A 104 3.60 4.75 -5.65
C TYR A 104 4.74 4.30 -6.57
N ASP A 105 5.66 5.22 -6.85
CA ASP A 105 6.83 4.99 -7.69
C ASP A 105 8.04 4.46 -6.88
N GLN A 106 9.04 3.96 -7.59
CA GLN A 106 10.32 3.45 -7.05
C GLN A 106 10.17 2.27 -6.08
N ALA A 107 9.17 1.42 -6.32
CA ALA A 107 8.90 0.24 -5.49
C ALA A 107 9.93 -0.90 -5.68
N ASP A 108 10.83 -0.78 -6.65
CA ASP A 108 11.90 -1.73 -7.00
C ASP A 108 13.18 -1.57 -6.14
N LYS A 109 13.22 -0.55 -5.27
CA LYS A 109 14.34 -0.26 -4.37
C LYS A 109 13.94 -0.49 -2.92
N ASP A 110 14.93 -0.67 -2.04
CA ASP A 110 14.68 -0.75 -0.60
C ASP A 110 14.04 0.55 -0.09
N HIS A 111 12.93 0.43 0.63
CA HIS A 111 12.15 1.57 1.10
C HIS A 111 11.38 1.24 2.37
N THR A 112 10.94 2.28 3.06
CA THR A 112 10.07 2.21 4.23
C THR A 112 8.69 2.74 3.89
N ILE A 113 7.65 2.07 4.37
CA ILE A 113 6.26 2.51 4.32
C ILE A 113 5.80 2.70 5.76
N ARG A 114 5.37 3.90 6.11
CA ARG A 114 4.81 4.24 7.41
C ARG A 114 3.35 4.62 7.26
N PHE A 115 2.52 4.20 8.20
CA PHE A 115 1.12 4.61 8.29
C PHE A 115 0.59 4.34 9.69
N LYS A 116 -0.52 5.00 10.02
CA LYS A 116 -1.30 4.72 11.23
C LYS A 116 -2.65 4.13 10.86
N ILE A 117 -3.08 3.10 11.59
CA ILE A 117 -4.43 2.51 11.49
C ILE A 117 -5.11 2.58 12.86
N LYS A 118 -6.39 2.95 12.87
CA LYS A 118 -7.27 2.84 14.05
C LYS A 118 -8.55 2.13 13.64
N VAL A 119 -8.82 0.96 14.22
CA VAL A 119 -10.11 0.30 14.05
C VAL A 119 -11.11 1.02 14.95
N GLU A 120 -12.12 1.66 14.37
CA GLU A 120 -13.05 2.53 15.09
C GLU A 120 -14.28 1.77 15.56
N LYS A 121 -14.83 0.91 14.71
CA LYS A 121 -16.06 0.18 14.99
C LYS A 121 -16.09 -1.14 14.23
N THR A 122 -16.62 -2.15 14.91
CA THR A 122 -16.88 -3.48 14.33
C THR A 122 -18.27 -3.94 14.75
N ALA A 123 -19.00 -4.63 13.87
CA ALA A 123 -20.21 -5.35 14.26
C ALA A 123 -20.38 -6.60 13.40
N GLY A 124 -20.91 -7.67 13.99
CA GLY A 124 -21.27 -8.90 13.29
C GLY A 124 -20.08 -9.68 12.73
N LEU A 125 -18.91 -9.71 13.37
CA LEU A 125 -17.72 -10.39 12.82
C LEU A 125 -17.42 -11.74 13.51
N PRO A 126 -18.09 -12.84 13.15
CA PRO A 126 -17.94 -14.14 13.83
C PRO A 126 -16.80 -15.01 13.27
N SER A 127 -16.09 -14.55 12.23
CA SER A 127 -15.19 -15.38 11.42
C SER A 127 -13.74 -14.94 11.54
N SER A 128 -12.82 -15.91 11.55
CA SER A 128 -11.38 -15.66 11.42
C SER A 128 -10.95 -15.13 10.06
N ALA A 129 -11.90 -15.07 9.11
CA ALA A 129 -11.71 -14.40 7.84
C ALA A 129 -12.08 -12.90 7.89
N ASP A 130 -12.77 -12.43 8.91
CA ASP A 130 -13.08 -11.01 9.04
C ASP A 130 -11.82 -10.25 9.50
N PHE A 131 -11.43 -9.19 8.78
CA PHE A 131 -10.22 -8.43 9.14
C PHE A 131 -10.23 -6.97 8.71
N VAL A 132 -9.36 -6.18 9.36
CA VAL A 132 -8.84 -4.90 8.87
C VAL A 132 -7.35 -5.06 8.62
N GLY A 133 -6.82 -4.48 7.55
CA GLY A 133 -5.39 -4.56 7.28
C GLY A 133 -4.91 -3.63 6.18
N ALA A 134 -3.63 -3.77 5.86
CA ALA A 134 -2.97 -3.13 4.75
C ALA A 134 -2.07 -4.12 4.02
N PHE A 135 -1.86 -3.89 2.73
CA PHE A 135 -0.96 -4.72 1.93
C PHE A 135 -0.40 -3.93 0.76
N GLY A 136 0.69 -4.44 0.19
CA GLY A 136 1.28 -3.93 -1.03
C GLY A 136 1.40 -5.00 -2.11
N GLY A 137 1.52 -4.57 -3.35
CA GLY A 137 1.69 -5.45 -4.52
C GLY A 137 1.39 -4.76 -5.84
N GLU A 138 1.72 -5.37 -6.97
CA GLU A 138 1.56 -4.77 -8.31
C GLU A 138 0.12 -4.34 -8.61
N SER A 139 -0.86 -5.14 -8.18
CA SER A 139 -2.29 -4.84 -8.34
C SER A 139 -3.00 -4.95 -6.98
N PRO A 140 -3.14 -3.85 -6.25
CA PRO A 140 -3.60 -3.84 -4.86
C PRO A 140 -5.12 -4.05 -4.69
N ALA A 141 -5.77 -4.79 -5.60
CA ALA A 141 -7.23 -4.97 -5.55
C ALA A 141 -7.70 -5.92 -4.43
N SER A 142 -6.82 -6.82 -3.97
CA SER A 142 -7.10 -7.80 -2.92
C SER A 142 -5.81 -8.37 -2.34
N ASN A 143 -5.72 -8.56 -1.03
CA ASN A 143 -4.58 -9.22 -0.39
C ASN A 143 -4.41 -10.69 -0.79
N PHE A 144 -5.44 -11.31 -1.39
CA PHE A 144 -5.36 -12.63 -2.00
C PHE A 144 -4.65 -12.64 -3.37
N ASN A 145 -4.13 -11.51 -3.83
CA ASN A 145 -3.32 -11.47 -5.05
C ASN A 145 -2.01 -12.27 -4.87
N PRO A 146 -1.66 -13.20 -5.77
CA PRO A 146 -0.35 -13.86 -5.78
C PRO A 146 0.83 -12.89 -5.92
N LYS A 147 0.56 -11.64 -6.31
CA LYS A 147 1.52 -10.55 -6.47
C LYS A 147 1.61 -9.61 -5.26
N SER A 148 1.12 -10.02 -4.09
CA SER A 148 1.31 -9.25 -2.85
C SER A 148 2.76 -9.34 -2.39
N THR A 149 3.38 -8.19 -2.13
CA THR A 149 4.75 -8.10 -1.60
C THR A 149 4.73 -8.19 -0.08
N TRP A 150 3.87 -7.43 0.59
CA TRP A 150 3.71 -7.50 2.05
C TRP A 150 2.24 -7.46 2.43
N VAL A 151 1.90 -8.06 3.58
CA VAL A 151 0.56 -8.03 4.15
C VAL A 151 0.65 -7.89 5.67
N VAL A 152 -0.12 -6.97 6.22
CA VAL A 152 -0.40 -6.87 7.66
C VAL A 152 -1.91 -6.77 7.88
N ARG A 153 -2.46 -7.52 8.84
CA ARG A 153 -3.90 -7.46 9.14
C ARG A 153 -4.21 -7.98 10.53
N THR A 154 -5.42 -7.71 11.00
CA THR A 154 -5.95 -8.36 12.19
C THR A 154 -6.11 -9.87 11.96
N ILE A 155 -5.72 -10.68 12.94
CA ILE A 155 -5.94 -12.13 12.98
C ILE A 155 -6.66 -12.51 14.27
N GLY A 156 -7.52 -13.52 14.21
CA GLY A 156 -8.36 -13.96 15.33
C GLY A 156 -9.81 -14.08 14.89
N LYS A 157 -10.62 -14.88 15.60
CA LYS A 157 -11.99 -15.19 15.18
C LYS A 157 -12.96 -14.04 15.40
N THR A 158 -12.77 -13.27 16.46
CA THR A 158 -13.62 -12.13 16.82
C THR A 158 -12.76 -10.92 17.20
N PRO A 159 -13.31 -9.69 17.18
CA PRO A 159 -12.58 -8.48 17.54
C PRO A 159 -11.87 -8.54 18.91
N GLU A 160 -12.44 -9.23 19.90
CA GLU A 160 -11.87 -9.36 21.25
C GLU A 160 -10.60 -10.22 21.27
N GLN A 161 -10.45 -11.08 20.26
CA GLN A 161 -9.31 -11.98 20.05
C GLN A 161 -8.29 -11.40 19.07
N TRP A 162 -8.61 -10.28 18.41
CA TRP A 162 -7.76 -9.78 17.35
C TRP A 162 -6.37 -9.37 17.83
N ARG A 163 -5.38 -9.77 17.04
CA ARG A 163 -3.98 -9.34 17.14
C ARG A 163 -3.50 -8.88 15.78
N TRP A 164 -2.48 -8.04 15.74
CA TRP A 164 -1.82 -7.73 14.49
C TRP A 164 -0.93 -8.88 14.04
N GLY A 165 -1.14 -9.32 12.80
CA GLY A 165 -0.34 -10.34 12.15
C GLY A 165 0.23 -9.85 10.83
N ALA A 166 1.29 -10.51 10.38
CA ALA A 166 1.91 -10.33 9.08
C ALA A 166 2.04 -11.69 8.36
N TYR A 167 2.00 -11.66 7.03
CA TYR A 167 2.03 -12.87 6.19
C TYR A 167 3.47 -13.27 5.83
N ASP A 168 3.90 -14.49 6.17
CA ASP A 168 5.20 -15.01 5.75
C ASP A 168 5.04 -15.89 4.52
N GLY A 169 5.20 -15.31 3.32
CA GLY A 169 4.94 -16.01 2.07
C GLY A 169 5.91 -17.15 1.76
N LEU A 170 5.61 -17.88 0.69
CA LEU A 170 6.47 -18.94 0.16
C LEU A 170 7.34 -18.49 -1.02
N ALA A 171 7.23 -17.23 -1.45
CA ALA A 171 7.87 -16.68 -2.64
C ALA A 171 7.57 -17.47 -3.94
N ASP A 172 6.37 -18.05 -4.04
CA ASP A 172 5.98 -18.98 -5.09
C ASP A 172 4.87 -18.45 -6.03
N GLY A 173 4.31 -17.27 -5.73
CA GLY A 173 3.13 -16.74 -6.43
C GLY A 173 1.89 -17.63 -6.28
N GLY A 174 1.88 -18.53 -5.29
CA GLY A 174 0.81 -19.49 -5.04
C GLY A 174 -0.44 -18.85 -4.46
N SER A 175 -1.43 -19.67 -4.12
CA SER A 175 -2.65 -19.23 -3.43
C SER A 175 -2.35 -18.73 -2.01
N TYR A 176 -3.24 -17.90 -1.48
CA TYR A 176 -3.15 -17.46 -0.09
C TYR A 176 -3.36 -18.63 0.87
N ASP A 177 -2.46 -18.82 1.84
CA ASP A 177 -2.59 -19.79 2.91
C ASP A 177 -2.67 -19.08 4.28
N GLY A 178 -3.82 -19.20 4.95
CA GLY A 178 -4.03 -18.60 6.26
C GLY A 178 -3.06 -19.09 7.35
N SER A 179 -2.45 -20.27 7.18
CA SER A 179 -1.45 -20.83 8.11
C SER A 179 -0.15 -20.03 8.15
N LEU A 180 0.13 -19.25 7.10
CA LEU A 180 1.31 -18.41 6.96
C LEU A 180 1.16 -17.02 7.60
N MET A 181 -0.01 -16.70 8.15
CA MET A 181 -0.17 -15.50 8.99
C MET A 181 0.44 -15.73 10.37
N LYS A 182 1.40 -14.88 10.72
CA LYS A 182 2.11 -14.92 12.01
C LYS A 182 1.76 -13.69 12.84
N GLU A 183 1.64 -13.86 14.15
CA GLU A 183 1.60 -12.71 15.08
C GLU A 183 2.89 -11.88 14.93
N ILE A 184 2.75 -10.55 14.82
CA ILE A 184 3.93 -9.66 14.79
C ILE A 184 4.55 -9.64 16.19
N GLY A 185 5.84 -9.95 16.31
CA GLY A 185 6.51 -10.17 17.60
C GLY A 185 6.58 -11.65 18.03
N GLY A 186 5.95 -12.57 17.29
CA GLY A 186 5.94 -14.00 17.60
C GLY A 186 4.73 -14.46 18.42
N LEU A 187 4.60 -15.78 18.58
CA LEU A 187 3.43 -16.41 19.18
C LEU A 187 3.20 -15.96 20.63
N GLY A 188 2.02 -15.39 20.91
CA GLY A 188 1.63 -14.90 22.23
C GLY A 188 2.19 -13.52 22.57
N GLN A 189 3.10 -12.99 21.76
CA GLN A 189 3.66 -11.64 21.86
C GLN A 189 2.97 -10.66 20.91
N GLY A 190 2.05 -11.14 20.05
CA GLY A 190 1.31 -10.32 19.11
C GLY A 190 0.59 -9.17 19.79
N MET A 191 0.73 -7.96 19.24
CA MET A 191 0.05 -6.77 19.75
C MET A 191 -1.47 -6.93 19.63
N LYS A 192 -2.18 -6.95 20.76
CA LYS A 192 -3.64 -7.06 20.80
C LYS A 192 -4.28 -5.80 20.21
N VAL A 193 -5.30 -6.01 19.39
CA VAL A 193 -6.08 -4.94 18.77
C VAL A 193 -7.19 -4.51 19.72
N ALA A 194 -7.06 -3.31 20.27
CA ALA A 194 -8.11 -2.57 20.95
C ALA A 194 -8.84 -1.62 19.97
N ILE A 195 -10.18 -1.72 19.93
CA ILE A 195 -11.04 -0.78 19.21
C ILE A 195 -10.85 0.64 19.76
N GLY A 196 -10.79 1.63 18.87
CA GLY A 196 -10.54 3.02 19.20
C GLY A 196 -9.07 3.39 19.41
N ARG A 197 -8.15 2.41 19.41
CA ARG A 197 -6.71 2.65 19.56
C ARG A 197 -6.03 2.79 18.20
N THR A 198 -5.10 3.74 18.10
CA THR A 198 -4.26 3.94 16.92
C THR A 198 -2.97 3.12 17.03
N TYR A 199 -2.60 2.46 15.94
CA TYR A 199 -1.38 1.69 15.78
C TYR A 199 -0.54 2.27 14.66
N ALA A 200 0.74 2.52 14.93
CA ALA A 200 1.71 2.98 13.93
C ALA A 200 2.47 1.78 13.37
N PHE A 201 2.50 1.65 12.05
CA PHE A 201 3.22 0.62 11.33
C PHE A 201 4.43 1.21 10.63
N THR A 202 5.52 0.45 10.60
CA THR A 202 6.64 0.64 9.67
C THR A 202 6.87 -0.68 8.96
N ILE A 203 6.76 -0.66 7.64
CA ILE A 203 7.10 -1.77 6.75
C ILE A 203 8.42 -1.42 6.08
N THR A 204 9.46 -2.23 6.27
CA THR A 204 10.72 -2.08 5.53
C THR A 204 10.71 -3.11 4.43
N ASN A 205 10.54 -2.69 3.17
CA ASN A 205 10.55 -3.57 2.02
C ASN A 205 11.96 -3.72 1.48
N HIS A 206 12.32 -4.96 1.13
CA HIS A 206 13.59 -5.32 0.50
C HIS A 206 13.30 -6.02 -0.85
N PRO A 207 12.89 -5.29 -1.91
CA PRO A 207 12.47 -5.89 -3.17
C PRO A 207 13.55 -6.79 -3.79
N GLN A 208 14.82 -6.42 -3.65
CA GLN A 208 15.95 -7.20 -4.18
C GLN A 208 16.17 -8.53 -3.44
N LYS A 209 15.60 -8.69 -2.24
CA LYS A 209 15.65 -9.93 -1.45
C LYS A 209 14.32 -10.67 -1.42
N GLY A 210 13.24 -10.04 -1.89
CA GLY A 210 11.89 -10.60 -1.76
C GLY A 210 11.39 -10.73 -0.34
N THR A 211 11.81 -9.82 0.53
CA THR A 211 11.47 -9.88 1.96
C THR A 211 11.03 -8.52 2.48
N TYR A 212 10.39 -8.53 3.64
CA TYR A 212 10.06 -7.33 4.38
C TYR A 212 10.14 -7.55 5.88
N ASP A 213 10.30 -6.44 6.59
CA ASP A 213 10.21 -6.36 8.03
C ASP A 213 8.96 -5.56 8.42
N VAL A 214 8.38 -5.88 9.58
CA VAL A 214 7.22 -5.17 10.12
C VAL A 214 7.45 -4.83 11.58
N LEU A 215 7.34 -3.54 11.88
CA LEU A 215 7.24 -3.01 13.23
C LEU A 215 5.82 -2.45 13.43
N VAL A 216 5.17 -2.78 14.55
CA VAL A 216 3.92 -2.16 14.98
C VAL A 216 4.06 -1.59 16.39
N SER A 217 3.58 -0.35 16.59
CA SER A 217 3.57 0.33 17.89
C SER A 217 2.18 0.84 18.25
N ASP A 218 1.85 0.78 19.54
CA ASP A 218 0.61 1.33 20.12
C ASP A 218 0.83 2.66 20.87
N GLY A 219 2.02 3.27 20.68
CA GLY A 219 2.50 4.48 21.34
C GLY A 219 3.22 4.25 22.67
N ALA A 220 3.04 3.08 23.31
CA ALA A 220 3.70 2.72 24.57
C ALA A 220 4.63 1.51 24.40
N ASN A 221 4.21 0.54 23.60
CA ASN A 221 4.93 -0.69 23.29
C ASN A 221 5.15 -0.79 21.78
N SER A 222 6.12 -1.61 21.39
CA SER A 222 6.36 -1.98 20.00
C SER A 222 6.77 -3.44 19.90
N VAL A 223 6.36 -4.10 18.81
CA VAL A 223 6.77 -5.46 18.48
C VAL A 223 7.15 -5.54 17.00
N GLU A 224 8.12 -6.40 16.68
CA GLU A 224 8.71 -6.51 15.36
C GLU A 224 8.78 -7.96 14.90
N THR A 225 8.62 -8.17 13.59
CA THR A 225 8.98 -9.42 12.91
C THR A 225 9.78 -9.08 11.67
N GLN A 226 10.91 -9.75 11.46
CA GLN A 226 11.86 -9.49 10.37
C GLN A 226 11.95 -10.66 9.39
N ASN A 227 12.45 -10.38 8.20
CA ASN A 227 12.73 -11.34 7.12
C ASN A 227 11.49 -12.16 6.71
N LEU A 228 10.31 -11.55 6.74
CA LEU A 228 9.09 -12.14 6.19
C LEU A 228 9.22 -12.19 4.67
N LYS A 229 8.84 -13.30 4.06
CA LYS A 229 8.94 -13.45 2.61
C LYS A 229 7.74 -12.86 1.90
N TYR A 230 7.98 -12.33 0.72
CA TYR A 230 6.92 -11.99 -0.21
C TYR A 230 6.14 -13.25 -0.60
N ARG A 231 4.88 -13.06 -1.00
CA ARG A 231 4.11 -14.15 -1.60
C ARG A 231 4.53 -14.38 -3.05
N THR A 232 4.84 -13.30 -3.76
CA THR A 232 5.11 -13.33 -5.19
C THR A 232 6.50 -13.87 -5.52
N THR A 233 6.71 -14.21 -6.80
CA THR A 233 8.00 -14.71 -7.30
C THR A 233 8.97 -13.57 -7.60
N GLU A 234 10.26 -13.89 -7.77
CA GLU A 234 11.30 -12.91 -8.06
C GLU A 234 11.07 -12.08 -9.33
N VAL A 235 10.37 -12.65 -10.31
CA VAL A 235 10.07 -11.98 -11.59
C VAL A 235 9.07 -10.83 -11.41
N ASP A 236 8.22 -10.89 -10.37
CA ASP A 236 7.06 -10.02 -10.23
C ASP A 236 7.18 -8.99 -9.08
N TRP A 237 8.16 -9.11 -8.18
CA TRP A 237 8.24 -8.23 -6.99
C TRP A 237 8.98 -6.90 -7.15
N ALA A 238 9.81 -6.76 -8.18
CA ALA A 238 10.68 -5.59 -8.37
C ALA A 238 10.12 -4.67 -9.46
N THR A 239 8.82 -4.39 -9.40
CA THR A 239 8.17 -3.48 -10.35
C THR A 239 8.48 -2.03 -9.97
N PRO A 240 8.67 -1.12 -10.95
CA PRO A 240 8.93 0.30 -10.66
C PRO A 240 7.79 0.98 -9.88
N GLN A 241 6.58 0.43 -9.97
CA GLN A 241 5.41 0.88 -9.25
C GLN A 241 4.82 -0.26 -8.45
N ALA A 242 4.34 0.05 -7.25
CA ALA A 242 3.54 -0.89 -6.46
C ALA A 242 2.33 -0.18 -5.87
N GLY A 243 1.29 -0.96 -5.61
CA GLY A 243 0.12 -0.54 -4.89
C GLY A 243 0.34 -0.56 -3.38
N LEU A 244 -0.33 0.36 -2.71
CA LEU A 244 -0.65 0.35 -1.29
C LEU A 244 -2.17 0.26 -1.16
N ALA A 245 -2.65 -0.70 -0.38
CA ALA A 245 -4.06 -0.88 -0.07
C ALA A 245 -4.31 -0.83 1.43
N PHE A 246 -5.43 -0.23 1.81
CA PHE A 246 -6.03 -0.34 3.13
C PHE A 246 -7.39 -1.04 2.99
N GLN A 247 -7.54 -2.21 3.60
CA GLN A 247 -8.63 -3.14 3.31
C GLN A 247 -9.41 -3.54 4.56
N ALA A 248 -10.70 -3.73 4.36
CA ALA A 248 -11.57 -4.48 5.24
C ALA A 248 -12.13 -5.71 4.50
N GLN A 249 -12.32 -6.80 5.25
CA GLN A 249 -12.98 -8.01 4.78
C GLN A 249 -14.07 -8.42 5.77
N GLY A 250 -15.26 -8.69 5.23
CA GLY A 250 -16.38 -9.26 5.98
C GLY A 250 -16.93 -10.50 5.27
N ARG A 251 -17.59 -11.40 6.01
CA ARG A 251 -18.27 -12.56 5.42
C ARG A 251 -19.80 -12.43 5.37
N GLU A 252 -20.42 -12.09 6.50
CA GLU A 252 -21.87 -12.18 6.66
C GLU A 252 -22.56 -10.85 6.34
N VAL A 253 -23.83 -10.91 5.94
CA VAL A 253 -24.67 -9.71 5.75
C VAL A 253 -24.73 -8.91 7.05
N GLY A 254 -24.53 -7.60 6.95
CA GLY A 254 -24.54 -6.71 8.10
C GLY A 254 -23.22 -6.64 8.87
N ASN A 255 -22.18 -7.39 8.43
CA ASN A 255 -20.82 -7.16 8.92
C ASN A 255 -20.45 -5.71 8.65
N LEU A 256 -20.07 -5.01 9.71
CA LEU A 256 -19.68 -3.61 9.67
C LEU A 256 -18.24 -3.48 10.15
N LEU A 257 -17.42 -2.80 9.36
CA LEU A 257 -16.03 -2.48 9.64
C LEU A 257 -15.80 -0.99 9.38
N VAL A 258 -15.38 -0.25 10.40
CA VAL A 258 -15.00 1.16 10.29
C VAL A 258 -13.59 1.32 10.84
N PHE A 259 -12.71 1.91 10.05
CA PHE A 259 -11.34 2.17 10.45
C PHE A 259 -10.81 3.43 9.77
N SER A 260 -9.83 4.08 10.39
CA SER A 260 -9.18 5.26 9.83
C SER A 260 -7.71 5.00 9.53
N VAL A 261 -7.20 5.70 8.52
CA VAL A 261 -5.78 5.71 8.13
C VAL A 261 -5.24 7.13 8.17
N SER A 262 -4.03 7.32 8.70
CA SER A 262 -3.34 8.61 8.66
C SER A 262 -1.82 8.45 8.50
N GLU A 263 -1.15 9.57 8.27
CA GLU A 263 0.31 9.66 8.22
C GLU A 263 0.98 8.65 7.27
N VAL A 264 0.40 8.48 6.07
CA VAL A 264 0.98 7.57 5.08
C VAL A 264 2.22 8.20 4.48
N GLU A 265 3.37 7.55 4.61
CA GLU A 265 4.64 7.98 4.07
C GLU A 265 5.37 6.80 3.43
N ILE A 266 5.98 7.03 2.28
CA ILE A 266 6.91 6.13 1.61
C ILE A 266 8.21 6.89 1.46
N ALA A 267 9.30 6.33 1.96
CA ALA A 267 10.61 6.97 1.95
C ALA A 267 11.71 5.93 1.66
N PRO A 268 12.86 6.35 1.10
CA PRO A 268 14.01 5.46 0.96
C PRO A 268 14.38 4.81 2.29
N ALA A 269 14.87 3.57 2.25
CA ALA A 269 15.41 2.94 3.45
C ALA A 269 16.65 3.72 3.94
N PRO A 270 16.84 3.89 5.27
CA PRO A 270 17.98 4.59 5.84
C PRO A 270 19.32 3.89 5.58
#